data_AF-A0A4R7W7U2-F1
#
_entry.id   AF-A0A4R7W7U2-F1
#
_cell.length_a   1.000
_cell.length_b   1.000
_cell.length_c   1.000
_cell.angle_alpha   90.00
_cell.angle_beta   90.00
_cell.angle_gamma   90.00
#
_symmetry.space_group_name_H-M   'P 1'
#
loop_
_entity.id
_entity.type
_entity.pdbx_description
1 polymer ?
#
loop_
_entity_poly.entity_id
_entity_poly.type
_entity_poly.pdbx_seq_one_letter_code
_entity_poly.pdbx_strand_id
1 'polypeptide(L)'
;MSTDPVETEKSAEYEQIFKRFDANNDGKISLSELSKALKALGSFSDDEVQAMLSDIDSNKDGDIDFMEFLKFAEKNDGLATGLG
;
A
#
# COMPACT_ATOMS: atom_id res chain seq x y z
N MET A 1 3.93 28.36 -19.05
CA MET A 1 3.25 27.53 -18.03
C MET A 1 3.66 26.11 -18.33
N SER A 2 4.71 25.63 -17.68
CA SER A 2 5.18 24.25 -17.80
C SER A 2 4.73 23.56 -16.52
N THR A 3 3.67 22.77 -16.61
CA THR A 3 3.31 21.83 -15.55
C THR A 3 4.11 20.58 -15.85
N ASP A 4 5.26 20.43 -15.19
CA ASP A 4 6.10 19.25 -15.29
C ASP A 4 5.28 18.00 -14.88
N PRO A 5 5.25 16.91 -15.69
CA PRO A 5 4.43 15.71 -15.45
C PRO A 5 4.90 14.83 -14.28
N VAL A 6 5.78 15.34 -13.42
CA VAL A 6 6.50 14.53 -12.41
C VAL A 6 5.63 14.13 -11.21
N GLU A 7 4.56 14.86 -10.93
CA GLU A 7 3.66 14.57 -9.80
C GLU A 7 2.62 13.48 -10.13
N THR A 8 2.37 13.24 -11.42
CA THR A 8 1.36 12.29 -11.91
C THR A 8 1.89 10.85 -12.01
N GLU A 9 3.20 10.66 -12.10
CA GLU A 9 3.79 9.33 -12.31
C GLU A 9 3.93 8.52 -11.01
N LYS A 10 4.45 9.14 -9.94
CA LYS A 10 4.54 8.49 -8.62
C LYS A 10 3.16 8.07 -8.10
N SER A 11 2.16 8.94 -8.26
CA SER A 11 0.78 8.66 -7.87
C SER A 11 0.20 7.47 -8.66
N ALA A 12 0.54 7.32 -9.94
CA ALA A 12 0.12 6.19 -10.76
C ALA A 12 0.79 4.86 -10.33
N GLU A 13 2.08 4.87 -10.00
CA GLU A 13 2.76 3.68 -9.47
C GLU A 13 2.16 3.24 -8.13
N TYR A 14 1.94 4.17 -7.20
CA TYR A 14 1.30 3.86 -5.93
C TYR A 14 -0.14 3.38 -6.10
N GLU A 15 -0.89 3.93 -7.05
CA GLU A 15 -2.24 3.45 -7.37
C GLU A 15 -2.22 2.02 -7.94
N GLN A 16 -1.26 1.69 -8.81
CA GLN A 16 -1.12 0.33 -9.33
C GLN A 16 -0.76 -0.68 -8.25
N ILE A 17 0.15 -0.30 -7.34
CA ILE A 17 0.52 -1.14 -6.21
C ILE A 17 -0.71 -1.30 -5.31
N PHE A 18 -1.37 -0.20 -4.94
CA PHE A 18 -2.57 -0.21 -4.11
C PHE A 18 -3.65 -1.14 -4.67
N LYS A 19 -3.94 -1.05 -5.98
CA LYS A 19 -4.89 -1.94 -6.67
C LYS A 19 -4.48 -3.41 -6.69
N ARG A 20 -3.19 -3.73 -6.53
CA ARG A 20 -2.77 -5.13 -6.35
C ARG A 20 -3.10 -5.67 -4.96
N PHE A 21 -3.13 -4.80 -3.96
CA PHE A 21 -3.50 -5.16 -2.59
C PHE A 21 -5.03 -5.12 -2.41
N ASP A 22 -5.70 -4.09 -2.90
CA ASP A 22 -7.16 -3.91 -2.87
C ASP A 22 -7.85 -4.85 -3.88
N ALA A 23 -8.14 -6.06 -3.40
CA ALA A 23 -8.74 -7.11 -4.23
C ALA A 23 -10.21 -6.84 -4.53
N ASN A 24 -10.91 -6.15 -3.63
CA ASN A 24 -12.35 -5.89 -3.73
C ASN A 24 -12.68 -4.54 -4.41
N ASN A 25 -11.69 -3.66 -4.59
CA ASN A 25 -11.77 -2.33 -5.18
C ASN A 25 -12.68 -1.36 -4.40
N ASP A 26 -12.67 -1.42 -3.06
CA ASP A 26 -13.40 -0.50 -2.19
C ASP A 26 -12.61 0.76 -1.83
N GLY A 27 -11.35 0.86 -2.28
CA GLY A 27 -10.49 2.02 -2.07
C GLY A 27 -9.71 1.98 -0.76
N LYS A 28 -9.69 0.84 -0.08
CA LYS A 28 -8.94 0.59 1.15
C LYS A 28 -8.37 -0.84 1.12
N ILE A 29 -7.35 -1.11 1.93
CA ILE A 29 -6.75 -2.44 2.03
C ILE A 29 -7.04 -2.98 3.42
N SER A 30 -7.96 -3.93 3.51
CA SER A 30 -8.24 -4.61 4.78
C SER A 30 -7.12 -5.56 5.17
N LEU A 31 -7.01 -5.90 6.46
CA LEU A 31 -6.11 -6.95 6.96
C LEU A 31 -6.16 -8.24 6.13
N SER A 32 -7.37 -8.67 5.75
CA SER A 32 -7.57 -9.87 4.94
C SER A 32 -6.97 -9.77 3.54
N GLU A 33 -6.96 -8.58 2.95
CA GLU A 33 -6.45 -8.32 1.61
C GLU A 33 -4.93 -8.15 1.64
N LEU A 34 -4.43 -7.40 2.62
CA LEU A 34 -3.00 -7.31 2.90
C LEU A 34 -2.42 -8.70 3.17
N SER A 35 -3.10 -9.53 3.97
CA SER A 35 -2.69 -10.91 4.27
C SER A 35 -2.60 -11.74 3.00
N LYS A 36 -3.59 -11.66 2.11
CA LYS A 36 -3.58 -12.39 0.82
C LYS A 36 -2.45 -11.93 -0.09
N ALA A 37 -2.25 -10.62 -0.23
CA ALA A 37 -1.24 -10.06 -1.09
C ALA A 37 0.19 -10.36 -0.58
N LEU A 38 0.42 -10.21 0.73
CA LEU A 38 1.70 -10.58 1.36
C LEU A 38 1.95 -12.08 1.26
N LYS A 39 0.93 -12.93 1.48
CA LYS A 39 1.03 -14.38 1.26
C LYS A 39 1.31 -14.75 -0.20
N ALA A 40 0.94 -13.91 -1.16
CA ALA A 40 1.29 -14.10 -2.57
C ALA A 40 2.75 -13.72 -2.89
N LEU A 41 3.32 -12.76 -2.15
CA LEU A 41 4.71 -12.35 -2.27
C LEU A 41 5.69 -13.25 -1.49
N GLY A 42 5.21 -13.92 -0.43
CA GLY A 42 6.03 -14.79 0.41
C GLY A 42 5.22 -15.49 1.49
N SER A 43 5.89 -16.05 2.50
CA SER A 43 5.22 -16.76 3.60
C SER A 43 5.15 -15.88 4.84
N PHE A 44 4.15 -14.99 4.91
CA PHE A 44 3.91 -14.12 6.06
C PHE A 44 2.80 -14.70 6.96
N SER A 45 3.03 -14.62 8.27
CA SER A 45 2.09 -15.02 9.32
C SER A 45 1.06 -13.93 9.59
N ASP A 46 -0.10 -14.29 10.15
CA ASP A 46 -1.15 -13.30 10.45
C ASP A 46 -0.67 -12.21 11.43
N ASP A 47 0.15 -12.58 12.43
CA ASP A 47 0.82 -11.63 13.33
C ASP A 47 1.73 -10.65 12.60
N GLU A 48 2.48 -11.10 11.59
CA GLU A 48 3.38 -10.23 10.82
C GLU A 48 2.59 -9.26 9.95
N VAL A 49 1.51 -9.74 9.32
CA VAL A 49 0.59 -8.90 8.55
C VAL A 49 -0.08 -7.87 9.46
N GLN A 50 -0.52 -8.27 10.65
CA GLN A 50 -1.16 -7.37 11.61
C GLN A 50 -0.18 -6.32 12.14
N ALA A 51 1.08 -6.69 12.38
CA ALA A 51 2.13 -5.76 12.75
C ALA A 51 2.41 -4.75 11.64
N MET A 52 2.50 -5.19 10.38
CA MET A 52 2.64 -4.30 9.23
C MET A 52 1.43 -3.38 9.08
N LEU A 53 0.22 -3.92 9.19
CA LEU A 53 -1.00 -3.13 9.12
C LEU A 53 -0.98 -2.06 10.21
N SER A 54 -0.68 -2.42 11.46
CA SER A 54 -0.62 -1.48 12.58
C SER A 54 0.47 -0.39 12.45
N ASP A 55 1.49 -0.62 11.62
CA ASP A 55 2.55 0.36 11.34
C ASP A 55 2.10 1.39 10.29
N ILE A 56 1.23 0.99 9.36
CA ILE A 56 0.70 1.82 8.27
C ILE A 56 -0.61 2.51 8.69
N ASP A 57 -1.54 1.73 9.25
CA ASP A 57 -2.85 2.10 9.76
C ASP A 57 -2.68 3.06 10.96
N SER A 58 -2.70 4.35 10.62
CA SER A 58 -2.47 5.42 11.58
C SER A 58 -3.76 5.80 12.30
N ASN A 59 -4.89 5.63 11.63
CA ASN A 59 -6.22 5.93 12.15
C ASN A 59 -6.77 4.79 13.04
N LYS A 60 -6.19 3.60 12.96
CA LYS A 60 -6.54 2.35 13.66
C LYS A 60 -7.95 1.86 13.38
N ASP A 61 -8.43 2.02 12.15
CA ASP A 61 -9.72 1.54 11.71
C ASP A 61 -9.69 0.08 11.22
N GLY A 62 -8.50 -0.51 11.08
CA GLY A 62 -8.28 -1.90 10.66
C GLY A 62 -8.17 -2.08 9.15
N ASP A 63 -8.22 -0.98 8.40
CA ASP A 63 -8.02 -0.88 6.97
C ASP A 63 -6.89 0.12 6.67
N ILE A 64 -6.30 0.06 5.47
CA ILE A 64 -5.30 1.04 5.02
C ILE A 64 -5.92 1.85 3.90
N ASP A 65 -6.18 3.12 4.15
CA ASP A 65 -6.65 4.04 3.12
C ASP A 65 -5.53 4.38 2.13
N PHE A 66 -5.90 4.78 0.92
CA PHE A 66 -4.94 5.25 -0.09
C PHE A 66 -4.01 6.36 0.42
N MET A 67 -4.51 7.26 1.27
CA MET A 67 -3.68 8.31 1.89
C MET A 67 -2.65 7.77 2.88
N GLU A 68 -2.99 6.73 3.65
CA GLU A 68 -2.07 6.12 4.62
C GLU A 68 -1.02 5.30 3.91
N PHE A 69 -1.42 4.55 2.87
CA PHE A 69 -0.51 3.85 1.98
C PHE A 69 0.49 4.82 1.32
N LEU A 70 0.03 5.94 0.77
CA LEU A 70 0.89 6.96 0.18
C LEU A 70 1.88 7.53 1.20
N LYS A 71 1.42 7.91 2.39
CA LYS A 71 2.29 8.42 3.45
C LYS A 71 3.35 7.41 3.83
N PHE A 72 2.99 6.14 3.94
CA PHE A 72 3.94 5.07 4.23
C PHE A 72 4.93 4.88 3.09
N ALA A 73 4.46 4.80 1.84
CA ALA A 73 5.30 4.61 0.67
C ALA A 73 6.25 5.81 0.42
N GLU A 74 5.82 7.03 0.73
CA GLU A 74 6.66 8.23 0.69
C GLU A 74 7.71 8.23 1.80
N LYS A 75 7.37 7.73 3.00
CA LYS A 75 8.31 7.60 4.12
C LYS A 75 9.30 6.45 3.93
N ASN A 76 8.86 5.39 3.26
CA ASN A 76 9.60 4.17 2.96
C ASN A 76 9.78 4.07 1.44
N ASP A 77 10.61 4.95 0.85
CA ASP A 77 10.96 5.04 -0.59
C ASP A 77 11.54 3.72 -1.19
N GLY A 78 11.59 2.63 -0.40
CA GLY A 78 12.06 1.31 -0.79
C GLY A 78 11.00 0.32 -1.30
N LEU A 79 9.69 0.56 -1.11
CA LEU A 79 8.65 -0.39 -1.56
C LEU A 79 8.31 -0.29 -3.06
N ALA A 80 8.28 0.93 -3.62
CA ALA A 80 8.03 1.14 -5.05
C ALA A 80 9.25 0.76 -5.91
N THR A 81 10.47 1.03 -5.43
CA THR A 81 11.71 0.81 -6.18
C THR A 81 12.07 -0.68 -6.34
N GLY A 82 11.48 -1.58 -5.54
CA GLY A 82 11.83 -3.02 -5.51
C GLY A 82 10.98 -3.93 -6.39
N LEU A 83 9.94 -3.42 -7.06
CA LEU A 83 9.06 -4.20 -7.97
C LEU A 83 9.32 -3.89 -9.46
N GLY A 84 10.54 -3.45 -9.80
CA GLY A 84 11.03 -3.28 -11.16
C GLY A 84 11.73 -4.51 -11.72
#